data_AF-A0A1W9SLI4-F1
#
_entry.id   AF-A0A1W9SLI4-F1
#
_cell.length_a   1.000
_cell.length_b   1.000
_cell.length_c   1.000
_cell.angle_alpha   90.00
_cell.angle_beta   90.00
_cell.angle_gamma   90.00
#
_symmetry.space_group_name_H-M   'P 1'
#
loop_
_entity.id
_entity.type
_entity.pdbx_description
1 polymer ?
#
loop_
_entity_poly.entity_id
_entity_poly.type
_entity_poly.pdbx_seq_one_letter_code
_entity_poly.pdbx_strand_id
1 'polypeptide(L)'
;MKKKIFLIKIFLIFSIFTFSQNKTPELDSLEHMKISEMSLEKVNELTKYISIIGGKTTKRELANQMINAAVELFINEDCLMGVSSLRKPDSIIYYPVRKYFNRLKMLKYNKVIIKSAEIKYESNLIRMPDNSYGGAVAFFQTFIAYNGDEIAYKDKTIKVSEIKVKSEQQIINGENVPYWDIFLGDIRVKETK
;
A
#
# COMPACT_ATOMS: atom_id res chain seq x y z
N MET A 1 72.68 32.00 -30.39
CA MET A 1 73.00 32.50 -29.03
C MET A 1 72.32 33.84 -28.79
N LYS A 2 71.31 33.89 -27.91
CA LYS A 2 71.07 34.94 -26.89
C LYS A 2 69.71 34.66 -26.24
N LYS A 3 69.75 34.33 -24.95
CA LYS A 3 68.61 34.10 -24.06
C LYS A 3 67.86 35.42 -23.83
N LYS A 4 66.53 35.39 -23.82
CA LYS A 4 65.72 36.21 -22.91
C LYS A 4 64.52 35.39 -22.41
N ILE A 5 64.53 35.18 -21.10
CA ILE A 5 63.47 34.63 -20.27
C ILE A 5 62.48 35.76 -20.01
N PHE A 6 61.16 35.56 -20.19
CA PHE A 6 60.16 36.19 -19.30
C PHE A 6 58.74 35.61 -19.45
N LEU A 7 58.18 35.25 -18.28
CA LEU A 7 56.78 35.23 -17.84
C LEU A 7 55.74 34.24 -18.41
N ILE A 8 55.48 33.26 -17.54
CA ILE A 8 54.19 32.68 -17.16
C ILE A 8 52.97 33.61 -17.41
N LYS A 9 51.99 33.10 -18.15
CA LYS A 9 50.55 33.26 -17.85
C LYS A 9 49.83 31.94 -18.15
N ILE A 10 49.68 31.14 -17.11
CA ILE A 10 48.70 30.05 -17.03
C ILE A 10 47.31 30.70 -17.16
N PHE A 11 46.61 30.41 -18.26
CA PHE A 11 45.19 30.71 -18.40
C PHE A 11 44.43 29.39 -18.21
N LEU A 12 44.11 29.11 -16.95
CA LEU A 12 43.35 27.97 -16.52
C LEU A 12 41.88 28.29 -16.80
N ILE A 13 41.34 27.77 -17.89
CA ILE A 13 39.90 27.84 -18.19
C ILE A 13 39.23 26.88 -17.21
N PHE A 14 38.88 27.43 -16.04
CA PHE A 14 37.99 26.80 -15.10
C PHE A 14 36.58 26.93 -15.69
N SER A 15 36.21 25.99 -16.56
CA SER A 15 34.81 25.81 -16.96
C SER A 15 34.04 25.43 -15.70
N ILE A 16 33.34 26.42 -15.15
CA ILE A 16 32.37 26.28 -14.08
C ILE A 16 31.27 25.36 -14.62
N PHE A 17 31.39 24.06 -14.35
CA PHE A 17 30.23 23.20 -14.31
C PHE A 17 29.41 23.67 -13.12
N THR A 18 28.40 24.48 -13.41
CA THR A 18 27.31 24.75 -12.47
C THR A 18 26.70 23.40 -12.10
N PHE A 19 26.99 22.92 -10.89
CA PHE A 19 26.23 21.85 -10.27
C PHE A 19 24.80 22.38 -10.12
N SER A 20 23.92 21.95 -11.01
CA SER A 20 22.49 21.95 -10.76
C SER A 20 22.25 21.03 -9.57
N GLN A 21 22.06 21.60 -8.38
CA GLN A 21 21.41 20.88 -7.29
C GLN A 21 19.93 20.75 -7.68
N ASN A 22 19.63 19.76 -8.51
CA ASN A 22 18.30 19.15 -8.52
C ASN A 22 18.15 18.40 -7.19
N LYS A 23 17.99 19.13 -6.09
CA LYS A 23 17.39 18.59 -4.87
C LYS A 23 15.92 18.39 -5.21
N THR A 24 15.60 17.15 -5.60
CA THR A 24 14.25 16.61 -5.48
C THR A 24 13.70 17.05 -4.12
N PRO A 25 12.47 17.59 -4.01
CA PRO A 25 11.90 17.91 -2.71
C PRO A 25 11.83 16.60 -1.92
N GLU A 26 12.73 16.47 -0.96
CA GLU A 26 12.59 15.51 0.12
C GLU A 26 11.27 15.85 0.82
N LEU A 27 10.36 14.88 0.95
CA LEU A 27 9.07 15.12 1.60
C LEU A 27 9.34 15.75 2.97
N ASP A 28 8.62 16.81 3.30
CA ASP A 28 8.76 17.38 4.63
C ASP A 28 8.34 16.33 5.67
N SER A 29 8.97 16.38 6.84
CA SER A 29 8.69 15.48 7.96
C SER A 29 7.21 15.40 8.32
N LEU A 30 6.49 16.52 8.21
CA LEU A 30 5.05 16.60 8.43
C LEU A 30 4.24 15.92 7.32
N GLU A 31 4.64 16.08 6.05
CA GLU A 31 4.00 15.42 4.92
C GLU A 31 4.20 13.90 4.98
N HIS A 32 5.41 13.45 5.34
CA HIS A 32 5.71 12.06 5.58
C HIS A 32 4.81 11.46 6.68
N MET A 33 4.61 12.18 7.79
CA MET A 33 3.72 11.74 8.86
C MET A 33 2.26 11.67 8.39
N LYS A 34 1.77 12.67 7.66
CA LYS A 34 0.40 12.69 7.16
C LYS A 34 0.11 11.54 6.18
N ILE A 35 0.99 11.32 5.21
CA ILE A 35 0.86 10.19 4.27
C ILE A 35 0.97 8.87 5.02
N SER A 36 1.82 8.83 6.05
CA SER A 36 1.96 7.67 6.92
C SER A 36 0.60 7.31 7.56
N GLU A 37 -0.08 8.29 8.16
CA GLU A 37 -1.42 8.10 8.74
C GLU A 37 -2.47 7.71 7.69
N MET A 38 -2.52 8.41 6.56
CA MET A 38 -3.49 8.14 5.50
C MET A 38 -3.35 6.72 4.92
N SER A 39 -2.14 6.17 4.80
CA SER A 39 -2.00 4.78 4.32
C SER A 39 -2.46 3.76 5.38
N LEU A 40 -2.24 4.05 6.67
CA LEU A 40 -2.79 3.22 7.76
C LEU A 40 -4.32 3.26 7.76
N GLU A 41 -4.92 4.42 7.53
CA GLU A 41 -6.37 4.58 7.38
C GLU A 41 -6.90 3.76 6.20
N LYS A 42 -6.19 3.76 5.06
CA LYS A 42 -6.56 2.97 3.88
C LYS A 42 -6.58 1.47 4.15
N VAL A 43 -5.56 0.95 4.85
CA VAL A 43 -5.52 -0.47 5.26
C VAL A 43 -6.61 -0.77 6.31
N ASN A 44 -6.85 0.14 7.25
CA ASN A 44 -7.95 0.01 8.21
C ASN A 44 -9.31 -0.09 7.49
N GLU A 45 -9.55 0.77 6.51
CA GLU A 45 -10.75 0.77 5.68
C GLU A 45 -10.94 -0.57 4.95
N LEU A 46 -9.89 -1.06 4.29
CA LEU A 46 -9.90 -2.39 3.66
C LEU A 46 -10.31 -3.48 4.64
N THR A 47 -9.74 -3.48 5.85
CA THR A 47 -10.00 -4.54 6.83
C THR A 47 -11.45 -4.52 7.34
N LYS A 48 -12.05 -3.32 7.46
CA LYS A 48 -13.47 -3.17 7.78
C LYS A 48 -14.33 -3.77 6.66
N TYR A 49 -14.02 -3.48 5.40
CA TYR A 49 -14.74 -4.05 4.26
C TYR A 49 -14.62 -5.56 4.20
N ILE A 50 -13.42 -6.13 4.39
CA ILE A 50 -13.20 -7.59 4.46
C ILE A 50 -14.10 -8.22 5.53
N SER A 51 -14.18 -7.61 6.72
CA SER A 51 -15.02 -8.11 7.81
C SER A 51 -16.51 -8.12 7.45
N ILE A 52 -17.01 -7.03 6.85
CA ILE A 52 -18.41 -6.91 6.43
C ILE A 52 -18.72 -7.90 5.28
N ILE A 53 -17.84 -8.02 4.28
CA ILE A 53 -18.01 -8.93 3.13
C ILE A 53 -18.03 -10.39 3.57
N GLY A 54 -17.16 -10.77 4.49
CA GLY A 54 -17.10 -12.13 5.05
C GLY A 54 -18.24 -12.46 6.00
N GLY A 55 -18.82 -11.44 6.63
CA GLY A 55 -19.91 -11.58 7.60
C GLY A 55 -21.14 -12.27 7.03
N LYS A 56 -21.57 -13.36 7.68
CA LYS A 56 -22.70 -14.19 7.21
C LYS A 56 -24.08 -13.61 7.56
N THR A 57 -24.12 -12.61 8.42
CA THR A 57 -25.31 -11.81 8.73
C THR A 57 -25.45 -10.58 7.83
N THR A 58 -24.43 -10.27 7.02
CA THR A 58 -24.45 -9.12 6.11
C THR A 58 -25.41 -9.38 4.94
N LYS A 59 -26.31 -8.42 4.68
CA LYS A 59 -27.20 -8.47 3.50
C LYS A 59 -26.37 -8.53 2.22
N ARG A 60 -26.82 -9.31 1.24
CA ARG A 60 -26.09 -9.54 -0.01
C ARG A 60 -25.82 -8.24 -0.78
N GLU A 61 -26.78 -7.32 -0.79
CA GLU A 61 -26.66 -6.01 -1.44
C GLU A 61 -25.56 -5.17 -0.78
N LEU A 62 -25.54 -5.12 0.55
CA LEU A 62 -24.49 -4.43 1.31
C LEU A 62 -23.12 -5.08 1.06
N ALA A 63 -23.04 -6.41 1.07
CA ALA A 63 -21.80 -7.11 0.76
C ALA A 63 -21.28 -6.75 -0.64
N ASN A 64 -22.14 -6.65 -1.65
CA ASN A 64 -21.74 -6.23 -3.00
C ASN A 64 -21.28 -4.76 -3.06
N GLN A 65 -21.95 -3.86 -2.32
CA GLN A 65 -21.51 -2.47 -2.21
C GLN A 65 -20.12 -2.37 -1.57
N MET A 66 -19.88 -3.13 -0.49
CA MET A 66 -18.58 -3.19 0.17
C MET A 66 -17.51 -3.82 -0.73
N ILE A 67 -17.86 -4.79 -1.58
CA ILE A 67 -16.92 -5.34 -2.59
C ILE A 67 -16.48 -4.22 -3.54
N ASN A 68 -17.40 -3.41 -4.05
CA ASN A 68 -17.06 -2.31 -4.94
C ASN A 68 -16.19 -1.28 -4.22
N ALA A 69 -16.59 -0.83 -3.03
CA ALA A 69 -15.81 0.10 -2.23
C ALA A 69 -14.40 -0.43 -1.90
N ALA A 70 -14.27 -1.73 -1.59
CA ALA A 70 -12.98 -2.34 -1.30
C ALA A 70 -12.07 -2.41 -2.52
N VAL A 71 -12.62 -2.61 -3.72
CA VAL A 71 -11.85 -2.64 -4.97
C VAL A 71 -11.32 -1.25 -5.32
N GLU A 72 -12.07 -0.18 -5.07
CA GLU A 72 -11.62 1.21 -5.28
C GLU A 72 -10.45 1.62 -4.37
N LEU A 73 -10.15 0.86 -3.31
CA LEU A 73 -8.96 1.11 -2.49
C LEU A 73 -7.66 0.71 -3.21
N PHE A 74 -7.74 -0.09 -4.28
CA PHE A 74 -6.57 -0.60 -5.00
C PHE A 74 -6.25 0.25 -6.21
N ILE A 75 -4.99 0.16 -6.67
CA ILE A 75 -4.53 0.83 -7.90
C ILE A 75 -5.39 0.42 -9.10
N ASN A 76 -5.81 -0.85 -9.15
CA ASN A 76 -6.74 -1.42 -10.11
C ASN A 76 -7.29 -2.77 -9.60
N GLU A 77 -8.23 -3.36 -10.33
CA GLU A 77 -8.83 -4.65 -9.95
C GLU A 77 -7.93 -5.88 -10.22
N ASP A 78 -6.88 -5.71 -11.02
CA ASP A 78 -5.92 -6.77 -11.37
C ASP A 78 -4.92 -7.03 -10.25
N CYS A 79 -4.82 -6.11 -9.27
CA CYS A 79 -4.06 -6.32 -8.04
C CYS A 79 -4.41 -7.67 -7.41
N LEU A 80 -3.39 -8.32 -6.85
CA LEU A 80 -3.46 -9.68 -6.35
C LEU A 80 -3.51 -9.73 -4.83
N MET A 81 -4.47 -10.49 -4.31
CA MET A 81 -4.57 -10.85 -2.89
C MET A 81 -4.07 -12.28 -2.69
N GLY A 82 -2.98 -12.42 -1.95
CA GLY A 82 -2.44 -13.69 -1.48
C GLY A 82 -3.30 -14.30 -0.37
N VAL A 83 -3.53 -15.60 -0.46
CA VAL A 83 -4.24 -16.40 0.53
C VAL A 83 -3.47 -17.68 0.80
N SER A 84 -3.34 -18.02 2.06
CA SER A 84 -2.72 -19.23 2.59
C SER A 84 -3.69 -19.88 3.57
N SER A 85 -3.34 -21.07 4.06
CA SER A 85 -4.13 -21.76 5.09
C SER A 85 -3.21 -22.57 5.99
N LEU A 86 -3.68 -22.88 7.20
CA LEU A 86 -2.94 -23.76 8.13
C LEU A 86 -2.65 -25.16 7.57
N ARG A 87 -3.46 -25.63 6.62
CA ARG A 87 -3.25 -26.95 5.99
C ARG A 87 -2.04 -26.97 5.06
N LYS A 88 -1.71 -25.82 4.46
CA LYS A 88 -0.61 -25.64 3.50
C LYS A 88 -0.04 -24.22 3.65
N PRO A 89 0.68 -23.92 4.74
CA PRO A 89 1.15 -22.56 5.02
C PRO A 89 2.11 -22.05 3.95
N ASP A 90 2.92 -22.94 3.36
CA ASP A 90 3.91 -22.60 2.32
C ASP A 90 3.31 -22.43 0.92
N SER A 91 2.01 -22.72 0.74
CA SER A 91 1.33 -22.64 -0.55
C SER A 91 0.45 -21.40 -0.60
N ILE A 92 1.02 -20.27 -1.02
CA ILE A 92 0.27 -19.03 -1.23
C ILE A 92 -0.41 -19.06 -2.60
N ILE A 93 -1.72 -18.85 -2.61
CA ILE A 93 -2.51 -18.71 -3.83
C ILE A 93 -2.92 -17.25 -3.98
N TYR A 94 -2.71 -16.70 -5.17
CA TYR A 94 -3.06 -15.33 -5.50
C TYR A 94 -4.37 -15.28 -6.30
N TYR A 95 -5.22 -14.32 -5.94
CA TYR A 95 -6.46 -14.03 -6.66
C TYR A 95 -6.53 -12.54 -6.96
N PRO A 96 -7.05 -12.12 -8.13
CA PRO A 96 -7.45 -10.74 -8.35
C PRO A 96 -8.39 -10.26 -7.22
N VAL A 97 -8.26 -9.02 -6.78
CA VAL A 97 -8.94 -8.50 -5.58
C VAL A 97 -10.45 -8.72 -5.62
N ARG A 98 -11.11 -8.42 -6.75
CA ARG A 98 -12.55 -8.65 -6.91
C ARG A 98 -12.92 -10.12 -6.78
N LYS A 99 -12.09 -11.02 -7.33
CA LYS A 99 -12.29 -12.48 -7.23
C LYS A 99 -12.13 -12.95 -5.79
N TYR A 100 -11.13 -12.43 -5.07
CA TYR A 100 -10.93 -12.72 -3.65
C TYR A 100 -12.17 -12.34 -2.82
N PHE A 101 -12.67 -11.11 -2.95
CA PHE A 101 -13.82 -10.67 -2.14
C PHE A 101 -15.10 -11.44 -2.47
N ASN A 102 -15.34 -11.77 -3.75
CA ASN A 102 -16.47 -12.62 -4.11
C ASN A 102 -16.38 -14.03 -3.50
N ARG A 103 -15.18 -14.63 -3.46
CA ARG A 103 -14.96 -15.92 -2.80
C ARG A 103 -15.20 -15.83 -1.29
N LEU A 104 -14.73 -14.75 -0.65
CA LEU A 104 -14.93 -14.51 0.78
C LEU A 104 -16.43 -14.46 1.15
N LYS A 105 -17.21 -13.70 0.37
CA LYS A 105 -18.68 -13.65 0.50
C LYS A 105 -19.31 -15.04 0.41
N MET A 106 -18.84 -15.88 -0.51
CA MET A 106 -19.40 -17.20 -0.82
C MET A 106 -18.93 -18.35 0.10
N LEU A 107 -18.10 -18.09 1.11
CA LEU A 107 -17.64 -19.15 2.01
C LEU A 107 -18.83 -19.86 2.70
N LYS A 108 -18.77 -21.20 2.73
CA LYS A 108 -19.82 -22.07 3.27
C LYS A 108 -19.63 -22.34 4.77
N TYR A 109 -19.70 -21.28 5.56
CA TYR A 109 -19.68 -21.32 7.03
C TYR A 109 -20.94 -20.65 7.57
N ASN A 110 -21.41 -21.07 8.75
CA ASN A 110 -22.56 -20.43 9.40
C ASN A 110 -22.22 -19.03 9.90
N LYS A 111 -20.99 -18.83 10.39
CA LYS A 111 -20.49 -17.54 10.87
C LYS A 111 -19.01 -17.38 10.51
N VAL A 112 -18.64 -16.16 10.16
CA VAL A 112 -17.25 -15.77 9.93
C VAL A 112 -16.99 -14.49 10.72
N ILE A 113 -15.89 -14.45 11.45
CA ILE A 113 -15.39 -13.30 12.20
C ILE A 113 -13.99 -13.00 11.67
N ILE A 114 -13.79 -11.77 11.19
CA ILE A 114 -12.49 -11.29 10.72
C ILE A 114 -12.11 -10.07 11.54
N LYS A 115 -10.95 -10.12 12.18
CA LYS A 115 -10.43 -9.05 13.03
C LYS A 115 -9.04 -8.63 12.55
N SER A 116 -8.77 -7.34 12.60
CA SER A 116 -7.42 -6.79 12.48
C SER A 116 -6.98 -6.26 13.84
N ALA A 117 -5.68 -6.37 14.13
CA ALA A 117 -5.14 -6.01 15.45
C ALA A 117 -4.12 -4.88 15.36
N GLU A 118 -3.15 -5.02 14.45
CA GLU A 118 -2.01 -4.13 14.37
C GLU A 118 -1.62 -3.93 12.91
N ILE A 119 -1.34 -2.68 12.56
CA ILE A 119 -0.90 -2.24 11.24
C ILE A 119 0.42 -1.47 11.46
N LYS A 120 1.45 -1.82 10.71
CA LYS A 120 2.80 -1.28 10.84
C LYS A 120 3.38 -0.99 9.47
N TYR A 121 4.15 0.07 9.34
CA TYR A 121 5.01 0.24 8.17
C TYR A 121 6.06 -0.84 8.11
N GLU A 122 6.24 -1.41 6.92
CA GLU A 122 7.30 -2.36 6.64
C GLU A 122 8.44 -1.72 5.86
N SER A 123 8.17 -0.67 5.08
CA SER A 123 9.19 0.11 4.37
C SER A 123 8.92 1.61 4.38
N ASN A 124 9.97 2.40 4.24
CA ASN A 124 9.86 3.84 3.94
C ASN A 124 9.27 4.06 2.55
N LEU A 125 8.71 5.24 2.33
CA LEU A 125 8.23 5.68 1.02
C LEU A 125 9.41 6.04 0.13
N ILE A 126 9.45 5.48 -1.08
CA ILE A 126 10.50 5.70 -2.07
C ILE A 126 9.88 6.31 -3.32
N ARG A 127 10.47 7.39 -3.83
CA ARG A 127 10.01 8.04 -5.06
C ARG A 127 10.23 7.14 -6.27
N MET A 128 9.18 6.95 -7.06
CA MET A 128 9.15 6.14 -8.27
C MET A 128 9.44 7.00 -9.52
N PRO A 129 9.78 6.38 -10.68
CA PRO A 129 10.06 7.11 -11.93
C PRO A 129 8.89 7.97 -12.45
N ASP A 130 7.65 7.61 -12.10
CA ASP A 130 6.43 8.33 -12.46
C ASP A 130 6.09 9.47 -11.48
N ASN A 131 7.05 9.89 -10.63
CA ASN A 131 6.89 10.87 -9.55
C ASN A 131 5.90 10.47 -8.44
N SER A 132 5.38 9.24 -8.43
CA SER A 132 4.65 8.71 -7.28
C SER A 132 5.60 8.22 -6.18
N TYR A 133 5.08 7.85 -5.02
CA TYR A 133 5.86 7.17 -3.97
C TYR A 133 5.34 5.76 -3.75
N GLY A 134 6.26 4.81 -3.56
CA GLY A 134 5.96 3.41 -3.27
C GLY A 134 6.42 3.02 -1.87
N GLY A 135 5.64 2.19 -1.19
CA GLY A 135 6.00 1.63 0.12
C GLY A 135 5.24 0.35 0.43
N ALA A 136 5.38 -0.15 1.65
CA ALA A 136 4.68 -1.35 2.10
C ALA A 136 4.22 -1.21 3.56
N VAL A 137 3.02 -1.72 3.83
CA VAL A 137 2.39 -1.75 5.15
C VAL A 137 2.02 -3.19 5.50
N ALA A 138 2.51 -3.66 6.64
CA ALA A 138 2.18 -4.95 7.20
C ALA A 138 0.97 -4.85 8.15
N PHE A 139 0.09 -5.85 8.14
CA PHE A 139 -1.02 -5.94 9.07
C PHE A 139 -1.36 -7.38 9.46
N PHE A 140 -1.89 -7.53 10.68
CA PHE A 140 -2.37 -8.82 11.16
C PHE A 140 -3.86 -8.99 10.88
N GLN A 141 -4.23 -10.15 10.34
CA GLN A 141 -5.62 -10.56 10.15
C GLN A 141 -5.87 -11.87 10.91
N THR A 142 -6.84 -11.86 11.82
CA THR A 142 -7.38 -13.09 12.43
C THR A 142 -8.65 -13.47 11.69
N PHE A 143 -8.73 -14.71 11.21
CA PHE A 143 -9.94 -15.26 10.60
C PHE A 143 -10.47 -16.40 11.48
N ILE A 144 -11.76 -16.36 11.82
CA ILE A 144 -12.44 -17.41 12.58
C ILE A 144 -13.73 -17.76 11.86
N ALA A 145 -13.93 -19.04 11.56
CA ALA A 145 -15.13 -19.56 10.94
C ALA A 145 -15.77 -20.65 11.79
N TYR A 146 -17.10 -20.66 11.80
CA TYR A 146 -17.92 -21.58 12.60
C TYR A 146 -18.85 -22.40 11.73
N ASN A 147 -19.07 -23.66 12.13
CA ASN A 147 -20.14 -24.52 11.64
C ASN A 147 -21.06 -24.86 12.83
N GLY A 148 -22.29 -24.37 12.80
CA GLY A 148 -23.11 -24.28 14.01
C GLY A 148 -22.40 -23.46 15.08
N ASP A 149 -22.29 -24.02 16.28
CA ASP A 149 -21.63 -23.40 17.43
C ASP A 149 -20.13 -23.73 17.54
N GLU A 150 -19.63 -24.65 16.72
CA GLU A 150 -18.23 -25.10 16.77
C GLU A 150 -17.33 -24.26 15.87
N ILE A 151 -16.09 -24.02 16.32
CA ILE A 151 -15.04 -23.40 15.51
C ILE A 151 -14.57 -24.43 14.47
N ALA A 152 -14.94 -24.23 13.22
CA ALA A 152 -14.53 -25.08 12.11
C ALA A 152 -13.13 -24.74 11.59
N TYR A 153 -12.73 -23.48 11.70
CA TYR A 153 -11.42 -23.01 11.25
C TYR A 153 -11.03 -21.71 11.95
N LYS A 154 -9.75 -21.56 12.28
CA LYS A 154 -9.18 -20.34 12.85
C LYS A 154 -7.74 -20.20 12.39
N ASP A 155 -7.37 -19.02 11.93
CA ASP A 155 -5.97 -18.67 11.69
C ASP A 155 -5.69 -17.20 12.05
N LYS A 156 -4.40 -16.88 12.09
CA LYS A 156 -3.83 -15.55 12.15
C LYS A 156 -2.78 -15.43 11.05
N THR A 157 -2.96 -14.45 10.18
CA THR A 157 -2.09 -14.21 9.03
C THR A 157 -1.43 -12.84 9.13
N ILE A 158 -0.14 -12.76 8.82
CA ILE A 158 0.58 -11.51 8.59
C ILE A 158 0.52 -11.23 7.09
N LYS A 159 -0.09 -10.11 6.73
CA LYS A 159 -0.21 -9.63 5.35
C LYS A 159 0.65 -8.40 5.14
N VAL A 160 1.13 -8.23 3.92
CA VAL A 160 1.92 -7.08 3.50
C VAL A 160 1.26 -6.49 2.27
N SER A 161 0.74 -5.27 2.39
CA SER A 161 0.18 -4.51 1.29
C SER A 161 1.23 -3.58 0.72
N GLU A 162 1.41 -3.60 -0.59
CA GLU A 162 2.07 -2.49 -1.29
C GLU A 162 1.19 -1.24 -1.20
N ILE A 163 1.83 -0.07 -1.18
CA ILE A 163 1.19 1.25 -1.12
C ILE A 163 1.75 2.08 -2.28
N LYS A 164 0.86 2.74 -3.01
CA LYS A 164 1.20 3.75 -4.01
C LYS A 164 0.57 5.08 -3.61
N VAL A 165 1.39 6.11 -3.51
CA VAL A 165 0.98 7.47 -3.17
C VAL A 165 1.19 8.36 -4.38
N LYS A 166 0.12 9.02 -4.84
CA LYS A 166 0.16 9.96 -5.95
C LYS A 166 -0.05 11.38 -5.44
N SER A 167 0.78 12.31 -5.89
CA SER A 167 0.54 13.75 -5.70
C SER A 167 -0.30 14.28 -6.87
N GLU A 168 -1.41 14.91 -6.54
CA GLU A 168 -2.20 15.72 -7.46
C GLU A 168 -2.21 17.19 -6.98
N GLN A 169 -2.62 18.10 -7.86
CA GLN A 169 -2.85 19.50 -7.51
C GLN A 169 -4.35 19.72 -7.44
N GLN A 170 -4.85 20.28 -6.34
CA GLN A 170 -6.23 20.71 -6.21
C GLN A 170 -6.29 22.22 -6.08
N ILE A 171 -7.29 22.85 -6.71
CA ILE A 171 -7.53 24.28 -6.55
C ILE A 171 -8.48 24.46 -5.38
N ILE A 172 -7.99 25.03 -4.28
CA ILE A 172 -8.79 25.38 -3.10
C ILE A 172 -8.70 26.89 -2.93
N ASN A 173 -9.83 27.59 -2.97
CA ASN A 173 -9.91 29.05 -2.88
C ASN A 173 -9.04 29.81 -3.91
N GLY A 174 -8.82 29.23 -5.10
CA GLY A 174 -8.00 29.82 -6.15
C GLY A 174 -6.50 29.54 -6.02
N GLU A 175 -6.06 28.81 -5.00
CA GLU A 175 -4.67 28.40 -4.80
C GLU A 175 -4.48 26.92 -5.15
N ASN A 176 -3.35 26.59 -5.76
CA ASN A 176 -2.95 25.20 -6.00
C ASN A 176 -2.41 24.60 -4.69
N VAL A 177 -3.13 23.63 -4.15
CA VAL A 177 -2.77 22.89 -2.94
C VAL A 177 -2.42 21.44 -3.33
N PRO A 178 -1.28 20.90 -2.87
CA PRO A 178 -0.96 19.50 -3.09
C PRO A 178 -1.96 18.59 -2.37
N TYR A 179 -2.56 17.68 -3.12
CA TYR A 179 -3.42 16.61 -2.63
C TYR A 179 -2.71 15.27 -2.81
N TRP A 180 -2.72 14.45 -1.77
CA TRP A 180 -2.12 13.13 -1.80
C TRP A 180 -3.23 12.08 -1.86
N ASP A 181 -3.20 11.24 -2.89
CA ASP A 181 -4.08 10.09 -2.98
C ASP A 181 -3.30 8.79 -2.75
N ILE A 182 -3.94 7.82 -2.09
CA ILE A 182 -3.29 6.60 -1.62
C ILE A 182 -4.07 5.38 -2.07
N PHE A 183 -3.36 4.51 -2.78
CA PHE A 183 -3.86 3.26 -3.31
C PHE A 183 -3.09 2.07 -2.74
N LEU A 184 -3.80 0.97 -2.55
CA LEU A 184 -3.22 -0.32 -2.21
C LEU A 184 -2.78 -1.04 -3.50
N GLY A 185 -1.62 -1.70 -3.45
CA GLY A 185 -1.16 -2.59 -4.51
C GLY A 185 -1.45 -4.06 -4.16
N ASP A 186 -0.55 -4.94 -4.59
CA ASP A 186 -0.64 -6.35 -4.26
C ASP A 186 -0.52 -6.58 -2.75
N ILE A 187 -1.27 -7.57 -2.26
CA ILE A 187 -1.22 -8.00 -0.86
C ILE A 187 -0.64 -9.40 -0.79
N ARG A 188 0.55 -9.51 -0.20
CA ARG A 188 1.26 -10.77 0.02
C ARG A 188 0.95 -11.34 1.40
N VAL A 189 1.13 -12.65 1.55
CA VAL A 189 1.10 -13.34 2.84
C VAL A 189 2.55 -13.54 3.27
N LYS A 190 2.90 -13.05 4.45
CA LYS A 190 4.22 -13.25 5.07
C LYS A 190 4.24 -14.51 5.94
N GLU A 191 3.16 -14.75 6.69
CA GLU A 191 3.07 -15.87 7.62
C GLU A 191 1.61 -16.22 7.94
N THR A 192 1.32 -17.50 8.19
CA THR A 192 0.03 -17.98 8.70
C THR A 192 0.23 -18.96 9.86
N LYS A 193 -0.47 -18.72 10.97
CA LYS A 193 -0.38 -19.46 12.24
C LYS A 193 -1.75 -19.67 12.89
#